data_AF-A0A7Y6BRU1-F1
#
_entry.id   AF-A0A7Y6BRU1-F1
#
_cell.length_a   1.000
_cell.length_b   1.000
_cell.length_c   1.000
_cell.angle_alpha   90.00
_cell.angle_beta   90.00
_cell.angle_gamma   90.00
#
_symmetry.space_group_name_H-M   'P 1'
#
loop_
_entity.id
_entity.type
_entity.pdbx_description
1 polymer ?
#
loop_
_entity_poly.entity_id
_entity_poly.type
_entity_poly.pdbx_seq_one_letter_code
_entity_poly.pdbx_strand_id
1 'polypeptide(L)' 'LEDGIKTNGKYQHEFERIYDYLRRDKEKPDTSDVRILGVVVTGTADSLKALQEQKYVKAAVLGAIVDK' A
#
# COMPACT_ATOMS: atom_id res chain seq x y z
N LEU A 1 -0.79 -4.34 10.75
CA LEU A 1 -2.25 -4.26 10.95
C LEU A 1 -2.59 -4.37 12.42
N GLU A 2 -2.09 -5.38 13.13
CA GLU A 2 -2.30 -5.55 14.58
C GLU A 2 -1.91 -4.31 15.39
N ASP A 3 -0.81 -3.65 15.08
CA ASP A 3 -0.41 -2.40 15.76
C ASP A 3 -1.43 -1.27 15.54
N GLY A 4 -2.03 -1.20 14.35
CA GLY A 4 -3.08 -0.24 14.02
C GLY A 4 -4.42 -0.54 14.69
N ILE A 5 -4.70 -1.80 15.04
CA ILE A 5 -5.85 -2.21 15.85
C ILE A 5 -5.61 -1.85 17.32
N LYS A 6 -4.39 -2.09 17.83
CA LYS A 6 -4.01 -1.77 19.21
C LYS A 6 -3.90 -0.27 19.47
N THR A 7 -3.57 0.49 18.44
CA THR A 7 -3.55 1.95 18.50
C THR A 7 -4.98 2.46 18.37
N ASN A 8 -5.57 2.93 19.47
CA ASN A 8 -6.90 3.57 19.50
C ASN A 8 -6.90 4.94 18.81
N GLY A 9 -6.47 4.95 17.56
CA GLY A 9 -6.33 6.12 16.71
C GLY A 9 -7.51 6.26 15.76
N LYS A 10 -7.55 7.40 15.05
CA LYS A 10 -8.63 7.77 14.12
C LYS A 10 -9.02 6.69 13.10
N TYR A 11 -8.09 5.79 12.75
CA TYR A 11 -8.29 4.77 11.71
C TYR A 11 -8.36 3.34 12.27
N GLN A 12 -8.54 3.14 13.57
CA GLN A 12 -8.60 1.79 14.18
C GLN A 12 -9.62 0.89 13.45
N HIS A 13 -10.83 1.39 13.19
CA HIS A 13 -11.86 0.63 12.48
C HIS A 13 -11.46 0.22 11.06
N GLU A 14 -10.64 1.02 10.38
CA GLU A 14 -10.12 0.65 9.05
C GLU A 14 -9.11 -0.49 9.17
N PHE A 15 -8.26 -0.47 10.21
CA PHE A 15 -7.33 -1.57 10.48
C PHE A 15 -8.08 -2.86 10.83
N GLU A 16 -9.13 -2.79 11.65
CA GLU A 16 -10.00 -3.92 11.99
C GLU A 16 -10.67 -4.49 10.73
N ARG A 17 -11.31 -3.63 9.92
CA ARG A 17 -11.99 -4.05 8.69
C ARG A 17 -11.04 -4.77 7.73
N ILE A 18 -9.83 -4.23 7.52
CA ILE A 18 -8.83 -4.84 6.63
C ILE A 18 -8.34 -6.16 7.22
N TYR A 19 -8.07 -6.23 8.53
CA TYR A 19 -7.61 -7.44 9.20
C TYR A 19 -8.64 -8.57 9.09
N ASP A 20 -9.91 -8.28 9.34
CA ASP A 20 -11.00 -9.25 9.23
C ASP A 20 -11.22 -9.72 7.79
N TYR A 21 -11.14 -8.80 6.83
CA TYR A 21 -11.21 -9.14 5.41
C TYR A 21 -10.11 -10.11 4.98
N LEU A 22 -8.88 -9.90 5.47
CA LEU A 22 -7.74 -10.75 5.12
C LEU A 22 -7.78 -12.12 5.82
N ARG A 23 -8.14 -12.18 7.10
CA ARG A 23 -8.17 -13.46 7.84
C ARG A 23 -9.31 -14.37 7.41
N ARG A 24 -10.45 -13.80 6.99
CA ARG A 24 -11.69 -14.55 6.72
C ARG A 24 -12.08 -15.39 7.96
N ASP A 25 -12.11 -16.71 7.82
CA ASP A 25 -12.46 -17.64 8.90
C ASP A 25 -11.25 -18.06 9.76
N LYS A 26 -10.04 -17.60 9.42
CA LYS A 26 -8.82 -17.87 10.20
C LYS A 26 -8.76 -17.00 11.45
N GLU A 27 -7.97 -17.44 12.42
CA GLU A 27 -7.67 -16.68 13.64
C GLU A 27 -6.95 -15.35 13.32
N LYS A 28 -6.03 -15.38 12.34
CA LYS A 28 -5.29 -14.20 11.88
C LYS A 28 -4.92 -14.29 10.40
N PRO A 29 -4.66 -13.16 9.73
CA PRO A 29 -4.12 -13.14 8.37
C PRO A 29 -2.73 -13.77 8.30
N ASP A 30 -2.43 -14.40 7.17
CA ASP A 30 -1.09 -14.79 6.75
C ASP A 30 -0.57 -13.81 5.69
N THR A 31 0.76 -13.77 5.52
CA THR A 31 1.41 -12.95 4.48
C THR A 31 0.90 -13.27 3.07
N SER A 32 0.54 -14.52 2.81
CA SER A 32 -0.01 -14.97 1.52
C SER A 32 -1.43 -14.47 1.22
N ASP A 33 -2.17 -13.98 2.22
CA ASP A 33 -3.49 -13.38 2.02
C ASP A 33 -3.41 -11.97 1.42
N VAL A 34 -2.22 -11.35 1.48
CA VAL A 34 -2.00 -9.99 0.96
C VAL A 34 -1.63 -10.04 -0.51
N ARG A 35 -2.46 -9.42 -1.35
CA ARG A 35 -2.17 -9.21 -2.76
C ARG A 35 -1.91 -7.75 -3.06
N ILE A 36 -0.67 -7.42 -3.41
CA ILE A 36 -0.30 -6.08 -3.87
C ILE A 36 -0.73 -5.96 -5.34
N LEU A 37 -1.73 -5.11 -5.59
CA LEU A 37 -2.21 -4.84 -6.95
C LEU A 37 -1.37 -3.76 -7.66
N GLY A 38 -0.88 -2.79 -6.89
CA GLY A 38 -0.06 -1.68 -7.35
C GLY A 38 0.25 -0.75 -6.18
N VAL A 39 1.20 0.15 -6.39
CA VAL A 39 1.60 1.16 -5.39
C VAL A 39 1.60 2.51 -6.08
N VAL A 40 1.04 3.52 -5.42
CA VAL A 40 1.16 4.91 -5.85
C VAL A 40 2.31 5.53 -5.08
N VAL A 41 3.30 6.04 -5.79
CA VAL A 41 4.46 6.72 -5.21
C VAL A 41 4.40 8.19 -5.62
N THR A 42 4.60 9.08 -4.66
CA THR A 42 4.61 10.52 -4.87
C THR A 42 5.98 11.09 -4.51
N GLY A 43 6.47 12.03 -5.29
CA GLY A 43 7.77 12.64 -5.08
C GLY A 43 8.04 13.75 -6.10
N THR A 44 9.29 14.20 -6.16
CA THR A 44 9.74 15.10 -7.23
C THR A 44 9.82 14.37 -8.57
N ALA A 45 9.75 15.11 -9.67
CA ALA A 45 9.93 14.54 -11.01
C ALA A 45 11.20 13.68 -11.12
N ASP A 46 12.32 14.15 -10.58
CA ASP A 46 13.59 13.42 -10.64
C ASP A 46 13.57 12.13 -9.80
N SER A 47 12.95 12.16 -8.61
CA SER A 47 12.80 10.95 -7.79
C SER A 47 11.91 9.89 -8.45
N LEU A 48 10.89 10.32 -9.20
CA LEU A 48 9.98 9.42 -9.91
C LEU A 48 10.58 8.88 -11.21
N LYS A 49 11.40 9.68 -11.92
CA LYS A 49 12.18 9.20 -13.08
C LYS A 49 13.12 8.05 -12.70
N ALA A 50 13.72 8.07 -11.50
CA ALA A 50 14.59 6.99 -11.04
C ALA A 50 13.87 5.62 -10.89
N LEU A 51 12.53 5.63 -10.82
CA LEU A 51 11.71 4.41 -10.77
C LEU A 51 11.42 3.85 -12.16
N GLN A 52 11.62 4.64 -13.22
CA GLN A 52 11.58 4.14 -14.59
C GLN A 52 12.73 3.12 -14.77
N GLU A 53 12.47 2.03 -15.48
CA GLU A 53 13.45 0.95 -15.78
C GLU A 53 13.84 0.02 -14.62
N GLN A 54 13.24 0.19 -13.44
CA GLN A 54 13.46 -0.73 -12.33
C GLN A 54 12.82 -2.10 -12.63
N LYS A 55 13.57 -3.20 -12.43
CA LYS A 55 13.09 -4.56 -12.73
C LYS A 55 11.83 -4.99 -11.97
N TYR A 56 11.57 -4.36 -10.82
CA TYR A 56 10.37 -4.60 -10.01
C TYR A 56 9.16 -3.77 -10.46
N VAL A 57 9.37 -2.75 -11.31
CA VAL A 57 8.31 -1.93 -11.89
C VAL A 57 7.85 -2.59 -13.18
N LYS A 58 6.73 -3.34 -13.08
CA LYS A 58 6.15 -4.04 -14.23
C LYS A 58 5.57 -3.09 -15.28
N ALA A 59 4.95 -2.01 -14.81
CA ALA A 59 4.43 -0.92 -15.62
C ALA A 59 4.34 0.31 -14.71
N ALA A 60 4.81 1.46 -15.20
CA ALA A 60 4.66 2.74 -14.51
C ALA A 60 4.13 3.77 -15.50
N VAL A 61 3.19 4.57 -15.03
CA VAL A 61 2.70 5.76 -15.72
C VAL A 61 3.03 6.95 -14.84
N LEU A 62 3.78 7.92 -15.37
CA LEU A 62 3.93 9.21 -14.71
C LEU A 62 2.57 9.93 -14.79
N GLY A 63 1.97 10.19 -13.63
CA GLY A 63 0.72 10.92 -13.51
C GLY A 63 0.91 12.43 -13.72
N ALA A 64 0.05 13.25 -13.11
CA ALA A 64 0.15 14.70 -13.20
C ALA A 64 1.52 15.20 -12.70
N ILE A 65 2.30 15.81 -13.60
CA ILE A 65 3.54 16.52 -13.29
C ILE A 65 3.18 18.00 -13.30
N VAL A 66 3.38 18.67 -12.16
CA VAL A 66 3.24 20.12 -12.07
C VAL A 66 4.66 20.70 -12.05
N ASP A 67 5.08 21.31 -13.15
CA ASP A 67 6.20 22.25 -13.11
C ASP A 67 5.68 23.52 -12.43
N LYS A 68 6.35 23.90 -11.34
CA LYS A 68 5.97 25.05 -10.54
C LYS A 68 6.63 26.32 -11.07
#